data_AF-A0A927T3G1-F1
#
_entry.id   AF-A0A927T3G1-F1
#
_cell.length_a   1.000
_cell.length_b   1.000
_cell.length_c   1.000
_cell.angle_alpha   90.00
_cell.angle_beta   90.00
_cell.angle_gamma   90.00
#
_symmetry.space_group_name_H-M   'P 1'
#
loop_
_entity.id
_entity.type
_entity.pdbx_description
1 polymer ?
#
loop_
_entity_poly.entity_id
_entity_poly.type
_entity_poly.pdbx_seq_one_letter_code
_entity_poly.pdbx_strand_id
1 'polypeptide(L)'
;MKYKYIHWLKIDLSNETENGIEWSNLKKYKENYDCNIEVYYYESNPFTMKAIKLECNQSYQDLDLDVNSSFDGSLIRLNNKPKNIEPYNKPIEQFFERYIRVHNNLGIDEENEEETL
;
A
#
# COMPACT_ATOMS: atom_id res chain seq x y z
N MET A 1 -2.66 22.08 -1.56
CA MET A 1 -1.63 21.86 -2.61
C MET A 1 -2.28 21.15 -3.78
N LYS A 2 -1.77 21.32 -5.01
CA LYS A 2 -2.28 20.61 -6.20
C LYS A 2 -1.30 19.51 -6.57
N TYR A 3 -1.70 18.25 -6.42
CA TYR A 3 -0.90 17.10 -6.88
C TYR A 3 -0.78 17.12 -8.40
N LYS A 4 0.41 16.80 -8.91
CA LYS A 4 0.72 16.83 -10.36
C LYS A 4 0.43 15.51 -11.06
N TYR A 5 0.59 14.39 -10.35
CA TYR A 5 0.52 13.05 -10.91
C TYR A 5 -0.52 12.21 -10.17
N ILE A 6 -1.17 11.32 -10.93
CA ILE A 6 -2.08 10.31 -10.40
C ILE A 6 -1.55 8.95 -10.86
N HIS A 7 -1.21 8.11 -9.88
CA HIS A 7 -0.77 6.73 -10.09
C HIS A 7 -1.89 5.79 -9.67
N TRP A 8 -2.26 4.88 -10.58
CA TRP A 8 -3.17 3.79 -10.26
C TRP A 8 -2.36 2.55 -9.96
N LEU A 9 -2.57 1.97 -8.78
CA LEU A 9 -1.93 0.76 -8.32
C LEU A 9 -2.99 -0.29 -8.00
N LYS A 10 -2.60 -1.56 -8.02
CA LYS A 10 -3.42 -2.70 -7.64
C LYS A 10 -2.71 -3.47 -6.53
N ILE A 11 -3.46 -3.85 -5.51
CA ILE A 11 -3.06 -4.87 -4.55
C ILE A 11 -3.84 -6.14 -4.86
N ASP A 12 -3.15 -7.29 -4.85
CA ASP A 12 -3.74 -8.60 -5.03
C ASP A 12 -3.46 -9.48 -3.81
N LEU A 13 -4.37 -9.45 -2.84
CA LEU A 13 -4.30 -10.22 -1.60
C LEU A 13 -4.57 -11.71 -1.81
N SER A 14 -4.90 -12.17 -3.03
CA SER A 14 -5.01 -13.62 -3.29
C SER A 14 -3.65 -14.33 -3.20
N ASN A 15 -2.59 -13.57 -3.41
CA ASN A 15 -1.21 -13.95 -3.16
C ASN A 15 -0.63 -13.07 -2.04
N GLU A 16 -1.41 -12.85 -0.98
CA GLU A 16 -0.96 -12.08 0.19
C GLU A 16 0.49 -12.46 0.50
N THR A 17 1.39 -11.48 0.48
CA THR A 17 2.61 -11.70 1.24
C THR A 17 2.16 -11.93 2.66
N GLU A 18 2.67 -12.98 3.29
CA GLU A 18 2.40 -13.33 4.69
C GLU A 18 2.54 -12.12 5.66
N ASN A 19 3.15 -11.02 5.21
CA ASN A 19 3.59 -9.89 6.01
C ASN A 19 2.91 -8.54 5.66
N GLY A 20 2.01 -8.46 4.67
CA GLY A 20 1.30 -7.20 4.33
C GLY A 20 2.21 -6.05 3.88
N ILE A 21 3.28 -6.37 3.14
CA ILE A 21 4.34 -5.43 2.74
C ILE A 21 3.81 -4.27 1.89
N GLU A 22 2.75 -4.50 1.11
CA GLU A 22 2.12 -3.50 0.25
C GLU A 22 1.57 -2.30 1.04
N TRP A 23 0.98 -2.56 2.21
CA TRP A 23 0.45 -1.50 3.08
C TRP A 23 1.58 -0.79 3.81
N SER A 24 2.64 -1.52 4.17
CA SER A 24 3.85 -0.95 4.78
C SER A 24 4.56 0.02 3.82
N ASN A 25 4.69 -0.35 2.55
CA ASN A 25 5.28 0.51 1.52
C ASN A 25 4.44 1.77 1.28
N LEU A 26 3.10 1.65 1.21
CA LEU A 26 2.22 2.82 1.10
C LEU A 26 2.28 3.73 2.33
N LYS A 27 2.40 3.15 3.53
CA LYS A 27 2.56 3.91 4.78
C LYS A 27 3.87 4.71 4.77
N LYS A 28 4.99 4.03 4.52
CA LYS A 28 6.32 4.67 4.44
C LYS A 28 6.35 5.79 3.40
N TYR A 29 5.74 5.57 2.24
CA TYR A 29 5.62 6.60 1.21
C TYR A 29 4.83 7.83 1.70
N LYS A 30 3.69 7.62 2.35
CA LYS A 30 2.86 8.70 2.91
C LYS A 30 3.56 9.47 4.02
N GLU A 31 4.39 8.81 4.81
CA GLU A 31 5.19 9.43 5.87
C GLU A 31 6.32 10.31 5.31
N ASN A 32 6.90 9.93 4.17
CA ASN A 32 8.02 10.64 3.55
C ASN A 32 7.61 11.73 2.55
N TYR A 33 6.41 11.63 1.98
CA TYR A 33 5.99 12.49 0.87
C TYR A 33 4.56 13.00 1.03
N ASP A 34 4.34 14.29 0.71
CA ASP A 34 2.98 14.86 0.61
C ASP A 34 2.23 14.19 -0.55
N CYS A 35 1.20 13.44 -0.20
CA CYS A 35 0.37 12.68 -1.12
C CYS A 35 -1.03 12.44 -0.57
N ASN A 36 -1.97 12.17 -1.47
CA ASN A 36 -3.28 11.64 -1.15
C ASN A 36 -3.38 10.20 -1.63
N ILE A 37 -3.95 9.32 -0.79
CA ILE A 37 -4.12 7.91 -1.13
C ILE A 37 -5.56 7.52 -0.86
N GLU A 38 -6.25 7.07 -1.90
CA GLU A 38 -7.61 6.56 -1.82
C GLU A 38 -7.63 5.08 -2.18
N VAL A 39 -8.44 4.30 -1.44
CA VAL A 39 -8.61 2.86 -1.66
C VAL A 39 -9.97 2.60 -2.30
N TYR A 40 -10.00 1.66 -3.24
CA TYR A 40 -11.19 1.24 -3.95
C TYR A 40 -11.29 -0.29 -3.96
N TYR A 41 -12.51 -0.81 -3.98
CA TYR A 41 -12.78 -2.23 -4.18
C TYR A 41 -13.15 -2.52 -5.63
N TYR A 42 -12.71 -3.66 -6.15
CA TYR A 42 -13.25 -4.19 -7.40
C TYR A 42 -14.60 -4.85 -7.12
N GLU A 43 -15.64 -4.49 -7.88
CA GLU A 43 -16.97 -5.09 -7.76
C GLU A 43 -16.93 -6.62 -7.92
N SER A 44 -16.08 -7.12 -8.80
CA SER A 44 -15.93 -8.55 -9.07
C SER A 44 -15.21 -9.31 -7.95
N ASN A 45 -14.37 -8.64 -7.15
CA ASN A 45 -13.61 -9.25 -6.07
C ASN A 45 -13.26 -8.22 -4.99
N PRO A 46 -14.23 -7.84 -4.15
CA PRO A 46 -14.06 -6.77 -3.17
C PRO A 46 -13.17 -7.20 -1.99
N PHE A 47 -12.95 -8.50 -1.79
CA PHE A 47 -12.21 -9.03 -0.65
C PHE A 47 -10.72 -9.08 -0.91
N THR A 48 -10.27 -9.67 -2.04
CA THR A 48 -8.84 -9.89 -2.24
C THR A 48 -8.18 -8.86 -3.14
N MET A 49 -8.93 -8.17 -4.02
CA MET A 49 -8.33 -7.14 -4.87
C MET A 49 -8.65 -5.74 -4.35
N LYS A 50 -7.68 -4.84 -4.43
CA LYS A 50 -7.87 -3.39 -4.17
C LYS A 50 -7.26 -2.60 -5.30
N ALA A 51 -7.91 -1.49 -5.65
CA ALA A 51 -7.30 -0.45 -6.47
C ALA A 51 -6.91 0.72 -5.56
N ILE A 52 -5.74 1.29 -5.80
CA ILE A 52 -5.19 2.41 -5.05
C ILE A 52 -5.01 3.57 -6.02
N LYS A 53 -5.55 4.72 -5.65
CA LYS A 53 -5.30 5.99 -6.34
C LYS A 53 -4.33 6.79 -5.49
N LEU A 54 -3.10 6.92 -5.97
CA LEU A 54 -2.04 7.71 -5.33
C LEU A 54 -1.88 9.03 -6.10
N GLU A 55 -2.21 10.14 -5.45
CA GLU A 55 -1.98 11.48 -5.99
C GLU A 55 -0.77 12.09 -5.30
N CYS A 56 0.26 12.45 -6.06
CA CYS A 56 1.51 13.00 -5.51
C CYS A 56 2.20 13.97 -6.49
N ASN A 57 3.38 14.44 -6.10
CA ASN A 57 4.20 15.34 -6.92
C ASN A 57 5.35 14.63 -7.65
N GLN A 58 5.55 13.34 -7.41
CA GLN A 58 6.53 12.52 -8.11
C GLN A 58 5.95 11.96 -9.41
N SER A 59 6.75 12.05 -10.47
CA SER A 59 6.46 11.37 -11.73
C SER A 59 6.56 9.86 -11.53
N TYR A 60 6.24 9.07 -12.55
CA TYR A 60 6.44 7.63 -12.45
C TYR A 60 7.93 7.25 -12.38
N GLN A 61 8.78 7.96 -13.11
CA GLN A 61 10.22 7.71 -13.16
C GLN A 61 10.91 8.01 -11.83
N ASP A 62 10.32 8.92 -11.05
CA ASP A 62 10.83 9.35 -9.75
C ASP A 62 9.99 8.78 -8.59
N LEU A 63 9.11 7.81 -8.87
CA LEU A 63 8.21 7.26 -7.86
C LEU A 63 9.02 6.36 -6.93
N ASP A 64 9.27 6.87 -5.71
CA ASP A 64 9.99 6.15 -4.66
C ASP A 64 9.08 5.17 -3.92
N LEU A 65 8.45 4.28 -4.68
CA LEU A 65 7.53 3.26 -4.20
C LEU A 65 7.83 1.97 -4.93
N ASP A 66 8.02 0.88 -4.18
CA ASP A 66 8.29 -0.42 -4.78
C ASP A 66 7.04 -0.94 -5.50
N VAL A 67 7.08 -0.87 -6.83
CA VAL A 67 5.99 -1.26 -7.72
C VAL A 67 6.45 -2.29 -8.74
N ASN A 68 5.70 -3.40 -8.86
CA ASN A 68 6.00 -4.54 -9.73
C ASN A 68 7.33 -5.27 -9.42
N SER A 69 7.74 -5.29 -8.16
CA SER A 69 8.83 -6.17 -7.74
C SER A 69 8.41 -7.62 -7.98
N SER A 70 9.28 -8.39 -8.64
CA SER A 70 8.96 -9.72 -9.16
C SER A 70 8.93 -10.82 -8.09
N PHE A 71 9.16 -10.49 -6.82
CA PHE A 71 9.45 -11.46 -5.76
C PHE A 71 8.60 -11.35 -4.49
N ASP A 72 7.75 -10.33 -4.34
CA ASP A 72 7.24 -9.92 -3.03
C ASP A 72 5.75 -9.57 -3.01
N GLY A 73 4.95 -10.01 -3.98
CA GLY A 73 3.50 -9.71 -4.00
C GLY A 73 3.17 -8.21 -3.93
N SER A 74 4.10 -7.35 -4.35
CA SER A 74 4.05 -5.90 -4.22
C SER A 74 2.93 -5.24 -5.02
N LEU A 75 2.76 -3.94 -4.75
CA LEU A 75 1.90 -3.02 -5.49
C LEU A 75 2.12 -3.17 -6.99
N ILE A 76 1.07 -3.58 -7.70
CA ILE A 76 1.11 -3.72 -9.15
C ILE A 76 0.74 -2.37 -9.77
N ARG A 77 1.58 -1.86 -10.66
CA ARG A 77 1.25 -0.64 -11.40
C ARG A 77 0.14 -0.93 -12.41
N LEU A 78 -0.79 0.01 -12.50
CA LEU A 78 -1.79 0.04 -13.56
C LEU A 78 -1.51 1.20 -14.51
N ASN A 79 -1.64 0.93 -15.80
CA ASN A 79 -1.45 1.96 -16.83
C ASN A 79 -2.57 2.99 -16.86
N ASN A 80 -3.75 2.66 -16.30
CA ASN A 80 -4.95 3.49 -16.33
C ASN A 80 -5.81 3.24 -15.09
N LYS A 81 -6.79 4.13 -14.86
CA LYS A 81 -7.86 3.90 -13.88
C LYS A 81 -8.58 2.57 -14.15
N PRO A 82 -8.70 1.67 -13.17
CA PRO A 82 -9.52 0.47 -13.29
C PRO A 82 -10.99 0.75 -13.56
N LYS A 83 -11.65 -0.20 -14.21
CA LYS A 83 -13.11 -0.20 -14.39
C LYS A 83 -13.78 -0.96 -13.24
N ASN A 84 -15.05 -0.68 -13.00
CA ASN A 84 -15.91 -1.38 -12.03
C ASN A 84 -15.29 -1.40 -10.63
N ILE A 85 -14.87 -0.21 -10.19
CA ILE A 85 -14.32 0.01 -8.86
C ILE A 85 -15.19 1.00 -8.10
N GLU A 86 -15.42 0.71 -6.83
CA GLU A 86 -16.17 1.56 -5.92
C GLU A 86 -15.25 2.11 -4.81
N PRO A 87 -15.43 3.38 -4.39
CA PRO A 87 -14.66 3.95 -3.31
C PRO A 87 -14.81 3.15 -2.02
N TYR A 88 -13.71 2.94 -1.32
CA TYR A 88 -13.79 2.51 0.06
C TYR A 88 -14.09 3.70 0.96
N ASN A 89 -15.25 3.67 1.61
CA ASN A 89 -15.73 4.78 2.44
C ASN A 89 -15.02 4.90 3.81
N LYS A 90 -13.77 4.44 3.93
CA LYS A 90 -12.98 4.57 5.14
C LYS A 90 -11.56 5.05 4.83
N PRO A 91 -10.92 5.77 5.77
CA PRO A 91 -9.55 6.24 5.63
C PRO A 91 -8.56 5.09 5.39
N ILE A 92 -7.46 5.39 4.68
CA ILE A 92 -6.41 4.42 4.40
C ILE A 92 -5.69 3.95 5.68
N GLU A 93 -5.69 4.78 6.71
CA GLU A 93 -5.10 4.51 8.02
C GLU A 93 -5.62 3.20 8.62
N GLN A 94 -6.86 2.78 8.33
CA GLN A 94 -7.38 1.50 8.79
C GLN A 94 -6.64 0.28 8.23
N PHE A 95 -6.06 0.40 7.03
CA PHE A 95 -5.22 -0.65 6.47
C PHE A 95 -3.82 -0.65 7.09
N PHE A 96 -3.28 0.53 7.41
CA PHE A 96 -2.00 0.66 8.10
C PHE A 96 -2.03 0.11 9.53
N GLU A 97 -3.14 0.28 10.24
CA GLU A 97 -3.31 -0.22 11.61
C GLU A 97 -3.54 -1.73 11.67
N ARG A 98 -4.19 -2.31 10.63
CA ARG A 98 -4.44 -3.75 10.56
C ARG A 98 -3.13 -4.55 10.45
N TYR A 99 -2.12 -3.98 9.80
CA TYR A 99 -0.74 -4.50 9.76
C TYR A 99 -0.12 -4.63 11.17
N ILE A 100 -0.26 -3.60 12.02
CA ILE A 100 0.27 -3.60 13.40
C ILE A 100 -0.42 -4.65 14.27
N ARG A 101 -1.74 -4.83 14.10
CA ARG A 101 -2.52 -5.73 14.96
C ARG A 101 -2.28 -7.22 14.68
N VAL A 102 -1.90 -7.59 13.46
CA VAL A 102 -1.55 -8.98 13.12
C VAL A 102 -0.13 -9.31 13.62
N HIS A 103 0.82 -8.37 13.50
CA HIS A 103 2.20 -8.60 13.93
C HIS A 103 2.39 -8.46 15.46
N ASN A 104 1.67 -7.57 16.14
CA ASN A 104 1.75 -7.44 17.61
C ASN A 104 1.04 -8.57 18.37
N ASN A 105 0.11 -9.31 17.76
CA ASN A 105 -0.50 -10.49 18.37
C ASN A 105 0.32 -11.78 18.13
N LEU A 106 1.43 -11.70 17.37
CA LEU A 106 2.36 -12.80 17.13
C LEU A 106 3.60 -12.76 18.02
N GLY A 107 3.72 -11.81 18.96
CA GLY A 107 4.77 -11.82 19.97
C GLY A 107 6.18 -11.73 19.38
N ILE A 108 6.38 -10.96 18.31
CA ILE A 108 7.71 -10.52 17.92
C ILE A 108 7.95 -9.24 18.70
N ASP A 109 8.33 -9.41 19.96
CA ASP A 109 9.03 -8.37 20.70
C ASP A 109 10.28 -8.02 19.88
N GLU A 110 10.56 -6.73 19.77
CA GLU A 110 11.85 -6.23 19.29
C GLU A 110 12.95 -6.78 20.24
N GLU A 111 13.43 -8.00 19.98
CA GLU A 111 14.64 -8.50 20.63
C GLU A 111 15.85 -7.77 20.05
N ASN A 112 16.23 -6.74 20.79
CA ASN A 112 17.60 -6.37 21.16
C ASN A 112 18.53 -5.87 20.04
N GLU A 113 18.53 -4.54 19.83
CA GLU A 113 19.80 -3.80 19.69
C GLU A 113 20.35 -3.46 21.09
N GLU A 114 20.71 -4.48 21.86
CA GLU A 114 21.75 -4.35 22.86
C GLU A 114 22.55 -5.65 22.88
N GLU A 115 23.76 -5.62 22.31
CA GLU A 115 24.93 -6.22 22.96
C GLU A 115 26.25 -5.63 22.40
N THR A 116 26.76 -4.66 23.15
CA THR A 116 28.14 -4.62 23.69
C THR A 116 29.35 -4.70 22.73
N LEU A 117 30.05 -3.57 22.53
CA LEU A 117 31.24 -3.13 23.30
C LEU A 117 31.84 -1.83 22.74
#